data_AF-A0A1Y1MSK5-F1
#
_entry.id   AF-A0A1Y1MSK5-F1
#
_cell.length_a   1.000
_cell.length_b   1.000
_cell.length_c   1.000
_cell.angle_alpha   90.00
_cell.angle_beta   90.00
_cell.angle_gamma   90.00
#
_symmetry.space_group_name_H-M   'P 1'
#
loop_
_entity.id
_entity.type
_entity.pdbx_description
1 polymer ?
#
loop_
_entity_poly.entity_id
_entity_poly.type
_entity_poly.pdbx_seq_one_letter_code
_entity_poly.pdbx_strand_id
1 'polypeptide(L)'
;MSHLSLILLIVLFASIEGSFITSFEKYFGSKTPYRAVENKDTTPVEFPGCQPKKIWYIIRHGARAPTKKHLHNMEQNLPRIAQIIINAKSESFLAEIEELKKWKLPFDTEGILTAEGGRELSSLASRTKARFPTLFPEGYSKTHYYFRHTDAERTQSSARNFTFGLFG
;
A
#
# COMPACT_ATOMS: atom_id res chain seq x y z
N MET A 1 -7.55 10.54 30.37
CA MET A 1 -8.54 9.76 29.61
C MET A 1 -7.86 8.48 29.14
N SER A 2 -8.24 7.35 29.73
CA SER A 2 -7.57 6.06 29.56
C SER A 2 -7.72 5.50 28.16
N HIS A 3 -6.67 4.87 27.63
CA HIS A 3 -6.67 4.21 26.31
C HIS A 3 -7.81 3.18 26.11
N LEU A 4 -8.43 2.67 27.19
CA LEU A 4 -9.63 1.86 27.13
C LEU A 4 -10.84 2.58 26.51
N SER A 5 -10.99 3.89 26.75
CA SER A 5 -12.11 4.67 26.23
C SER A 5 -12.04 4.84 24.71
N LEU A 6 -10.83 4.81 24.13
CA LEU A 6 -10.62 4.92 22.69
C LEU A 6 -10.87 3.58 21.98
N ILE A 7 -10.50 2.45 22.61
CA ILE A 7 -10.78 1.11 22.06
C ILE A 7 -12.29 0.81 22.11
N LEU A 8 -12.98 1.21 23.19
CA LEU A 8 -14.43 1.04 23.32
C LEU A 8 -15.21 1.86 22.28
N LEU A 9 -14.70 3.05 21.93
CA LEU A 9 -15.32 3.90 20.89
C LEU A 9 -15.27 3.24 19.52
N ILE A 10 -14.16 2.58 19.16
CA ILE A 10 -14.01 1.89 17.86
C ILE A 10 -14.96 0.69 17.75
N VAL A 11 -15.24 0.00 18.85
CA VAL A 11 -16.13 -1.18 18.87
C VAL A 11 -17.61 -0.78 18.83
N LEU A 12 -18.01 0.34 19.44
CA LEU A 12 -19.40 0.79 19.47
C LEU A 12 -19.91 1.33 18.12
N PHE A 13 -19.04 1.78 17.22
CA PHE A 13 -19.44 2.20 15.87
C PHE A 13 -19.71 1.04 14.90
N ALA A 14 -19.44 -0.21 15.30
CA ALA A 14 -19.67 -1.37 14.44
C ALA A 14 -21.12 -1.92 14.52
N SER A 15 -21.96 -1.42 15.42
CA SER A 15 -23.23 -2.06 15.79
C SER A 15 -24.49 -1.30 15.37
N ILE A 16 -24.38 -0.24 14.56
CA ILE A 16 -25.53 0.48 14.01
C ILE A 16 -25.44 0.40 12.48
N GLU A 17 -26.50 -0.10 11.84
CA GLU A 17 -26.62 -0.22 10.39
C GLU A 17 -26.00 0.98 9.65
N GLY A 18 -24.96 0.74 8.87
CA GLY A 18 -24.32 1.81 8.11
C GLY A 18 -23.05 1.30 7.46
N SER A 19 -23.12 1.06 6.15
CA SER A 19 -21.99 0.93 5.22
C SER A 19 -20.64 0.67 5.93
N PHE A 20 -20.31 -0.60 6.17
CA PHE A 20 -18.96 -1.00 6.60
C PHE A 20 -17.96 -0.14 5.83
N ILE A 21 -17.18 0.69 6.54
CA ILE A 21 -16.39 1.80 5.99
C ILE A 21 -15.79 1.36 4.66
N THR A 22 -16.41 1.71 3.53
CA THR A 22 -16.03 1.21 2.20
C THR A 22 -14.69 1.79 1.72
N SER A 23 -14.03 2.54 2.62
CA SER A 23 -12.79 3.26 2.42
C SER A 23 -11.84 3.18 3.61
N PHE A 24 -11.98 2.19 4.53
CA PHE A 24 -11.12 2.11 5.72
C PHE A 24 -9.63 2.10 5.34
N GLU A 25 -9.30 1.52 4.19
CA GLU A 25 -7.96 1.46 3.63
C GLU A 25 -7.31 2.83 3.43
N LYS A 26 -8.11 3.90 3.26
CA LYS A 26 -7.61 5.29 3.12
C LYS A 26 -7.05 5.85 4.43
N TYR A 27 -7.38 5.24 5.57
CA TYR A 27 -7.08 5.76 6.91
C TYR A 27 -5.89 5.07 7.59
N PHE A 28 -5.07 4.32 6.85
CA PHE A 28 -3.85 3.69 7.37
C PHE A 28 -2.62 4.61 7.37
N GLY A 29 -2.81 5.91 7.12
CA GLY A 29 -1.75 6.91 7.10
C GLY A 29 -0.66 6.55 6.09
N SER A 30 0.60 6.49 6.54
CA SER A 30 1.72 6.15 5.66
C SER A 30 1.73 4.69 5.16
N LYS A 31 0.78 3.85 5.59
CA LYS A 31 0.57 2.46 5.17
C LYS A 31 -0.68 2.27 4.30
N THR A 32 -1.41 3.34 3.99
CA THR A 32 -2.49 3.30 3.01
C THR A 32 -1.96 2.77 1.67
N PRO A 33 -2.55 1.70 1.11
CA PRO A 33 -2.13 1.20 -0.20
C PRO A 33 -2.43 2.27 -1.24
N TYR A 34 -1.51 2.47 -2.18
CA TYR A 34 -1.63 3.54 -3.17
C TYR A 34 -2.88 3.39 -4.02
N ARG A 35 -3.31 2.15 -4.34
CA ARG A 35 -4.57 1.90 -5.07
C ARG A 35 -5.82 2.51 -4.42
N ALA A 36 -5.80 2.74 -3.11
CA ALA A 36 -6.93 3.33 -2.39
C ALA A 36 -7.03 4.86 -2.59
N VAL A 37 -5.94 5.51 -3.00
CA VAL A 37 -5.82 6.97 -3.11
C VAL A 37 -5.22 7.43 -4.44
N GLU A 38 -5.05 6.50 -5.39
CA GLU A 38 -4.36 6.80 -6.64
C GLU A 38 -5.15 7.75 -7.53
N ASN A 39 -4.43 8.62 -8.23
CA ASN A 39 -4.99 9.33 -9.36
C ASN A 39 -5.03 8.39 -10.58
N LYS A 40 -6.24 8.16 -11.10
CA LYS A 40 -6.51 7.31 -12.28
C LYS A 40 -6.58 8.09 -13.59
N ASP A 41 -6.54 9.43 -13.54
CA ASP A 41 -6.54 10.27 -14.72
C ASP A 41 -5.29 10.03 -15.58
N THR A 42 -5.52 9.61 -16.82
CA THR A 42 -4.49 9.37 -17.84
C THR A 42 -4.51 10.41 -18.96
N THR A 43 -5.28 11.50 -18.80
CA THR A 43 -5.40 12.55 -19.80
C THR A 43 -4.01 13.13 -20.10
N PRO A 44 -3.61 13.20 -21.38
CA PRO A 44 -2.37 13.85 -21.77
C PRO A 44 -2.28 15.27 -21.23
N VAL A 45 -1.12 15.63 -20.68
CA VAL A 45 -0.90 16.98 -20.17
C VAL A 45 -0.48 17.89 -21.32
N GLU A 46 -1.43 18.69 -21.79
CA GLU A 46 -1.25 19.59 -22.94
C GLU A 46 -1.51 21.05 -22.54
N PHE A 47 -0.64 21.95 -23.02
CA PHE A 47 -0.83 23.39 -22.90
C PHE A 47 -0.60 24.03 -24.29
N PRO A 48 -1.44 24.97 -24.74
CA PRO A 48 -1.28 25.60 -26.06
C PRO A 48 0.13 26.16 -26.28
N GLY A 49 0.75 25.79 -27.39
CA GLY A 49 2.11 26.20 -27.75
C GLY A 49 3.25 25.56 -26.93
N CYS A 50 2.94 24.66 -25.99
CA CYS A 50 3.93 23.99 -25.14
C CYS A 50 4.08 22.52 -25.51
N GLN A 51 5.28 21.98 -25.31
CA GLN A 51 5.53 20.54 -25.39
C GLN A 51 6.39 20.12 -24.20
N PRO A 52 6.09 18.98 -23.56
CA PRO A 52 6.92 18.48 -22.48
C PRO A 52 8.30 18.08 -23.04
N LYS A 53 9.37 18.50 -22.36
CA LYS A 53 10.77 18.21 -22.77
C LYS A 53 11.51 17.32 -21.78
N LYS A 54 11.11 17.32 -20.51
CA LYS A 54 11.77 16.55 -19.45
C LYS A 54 10.78 16.28 -18.32
N ILE A 55 10.99 15.18 -17.62
CA ILE A 55 10.23 14.80 -16.44
C ILE A 55 11.17 14.28 -15.36
N TRP A 56 10.87 14.60 -14.11
CA TRP A 56 11.61 14.14 -12.94
C TRP A 56 10.60 13.54 -11.98
N TYR A 57 10.87 12.32 -11.52
CA TYR A 57 10.02 11.62 -10.57
C TYR A 57 10.82 11.25 -9.33
N ILE A 58 10.20 11.46 -8.17
CA ILE A 58 10.67 10.92 -6.90
C ILE A 58 9.53 10.07 -6.36
N ILE A 59 9.76 8.78 -6.29
CA ILE A 59 8.73 7.80 -5.95
C ILE A 59 9.18 7.07 -4.70
N ARG A 60 8.31 7.03 -3.68
CA ARG A 60 8.51 6.15 -2.54
C ARG A 60 8.38 4.70 -2.99
N HIS A 61 9.11 3.78 -2.36
CA HIS A 61 8.87 2.34 -2.58
C HIS A 61 7.38 1.98 -2.45
N GLY A 62 6.93 0.94 -3.15
CA GLY A 62 5.56 0.45 -3.08
C GLY A 62 5.22 -0.21 -1.73
N ALA A 63 4.00 -0.74 -1.61
CA ALA A 63 3.60 -1.54 -0.47
C ALA A 63 4.59 -2.68 -0.16
N ARG A 64 4.86 -2.90 1.12
CA ARG A 64 5.90 -3.81 1.60
C ARG A 64 5.47 -4.56 2.84
N ALA A 65 6.12 -5.69 3.10
CA ALA A 65 5.99 -6.39 4.36
C ALA A 65 6.44 -5.49 5.54
N PRO A 66 5.93 -5.72 6.77
CA PRO A 66 6.39 -5.00 7.96
C PRO A 66 7.90 -5.16 8.14
N THR A 67 8.55 -4.18 8.76
CA THR A 67 9.99 -4.32 9.09
C THR A 67 10.16 -5.29 10.25
N LYS A 68 11.38 -5.81 10.44
CA LYS A 68 11.75 -6.63 11.61
C LYS A 68 11.19 -6.14 12.94
N LYS A 69 11.41 -4.86 13.26
CA LYS A 69 10.88 -4.22 14.49
C LYS A 69 9.36 -4.34 14.60
N HIS A 70 8.63 -4.16 13.51
CA HIS A 70 7.18 -4.25 13.53
C HIS A 70 6.70 -5.70 13.59
N LEU A 71 7.34 -6.63 12.85
CA LEU A 71 7.04 -8.05 12.95
C LEU A 71 7.23 -8.55 14.38
N HIS A 72 8.37 -8.25 15.00
CA HIS A 72 8.63 -8.60 16.38
C HIS A 72 7.54 -8.07 17.33
N ASN A 73 7.15 -6.80 17.20
CA ASN A 73 6.06 -6.24 17.99
C ASN A 73 4.72 -6.94 17.73
N MET A 74 4.45 -7.34 16.49
CA MET A 74 3.22 -8.05 16.12
C MET A 74 3.20 -9.47 16.69
N GLU A 75 4.31 -10.20 16.60
CA GLU A 75 4.48 -11.54 17.17
C GLU A 75 4.28 -11.54 18.69
N GLN A 76 4.77 -10.53 19.39
CA GLN A 76 4.63 -10.43 20.86
C GLN A 76 3.21 -10.03 21.29
N ASN A 77 2.56 -9.14 20.54
CA ASN A 77 1.32 -8.51 21.01
C ASN A 77 0.04 -9.09 20.40
N LEU A 78 0.03 -9.41 19.10
CA LEU A 78 -1.20 -9.81 18.41
C LEU A 78 -1.78 -11.14 18.93
N PRO A 79 -0.99 -12.19 19.21
CA PRO A 79 -1.52 -13.42 19.80
C PRO A 79 -2.15 -13.17 21.18
N ARG A 80 -1.52 -12.32 22.00
CA ARG A 80 -2.06 -11.94 23.31
C ARG A 80 -3.39 -11.20 23.18
N ILE A 81 -3.47 -10.23 22.27
CA ILE A 81 -4.70 -9.50 21.97
C ILE A 81 -5.79 -10.45 21.47
N ALA A 82 -5.44 -11.36 20.56
CA ALA A 82 -6.36 -12.38 20.06
C ALA A 82 -6.94 -13.24 21.19
N GLN A 83 -6.09 -13.70 22.11
CA GLN A 83 -6.53 -14.49 23.25
C GLN A 83 -7.45 -13.72 24.20
N ILE A 84 -7.19 -12.43 24.44
CA ILE A 84 -8.06 -11.56 25.24
C ILE A 84 -9.46 -11.47 24.60
N ILE A 85 -9.53 -11.28 23.28
CA ILE A 85 -10.80 -11.19 22.54
C ILE A 85 -11.54 -12.54 22.59
N ILE A 86 -10.85 -13.65 22.34
CA ILE A 86 -11.44 -15.00 22.41
C ILE A 86 -12.00 -15.30 23.81
N ASN A 87 -11.26 -14.93 24.86
CA ASN A 87 -11.65 -15.16 26.25
C ASN A 87 -12.83 -14.29 26.71
N ALA A 88 -13.10 -13.17 26.04
CA ALA A 88 -14.24 -12.32 26.33
C ALA A 88 -15.59 -12.97 25.99
N LYS A 89 -15.59 -14.07 25.20
CA LYS A 89 -16.78 -14.89 24.89
C LYS A 89 -18.00 -14.07 24.45
N SER A 90 -17.80 -13.12 23.54
CA SER A 90 -18.92 -12.32 23.01
C SER A 90 -19.87 -13.21 22.19
N GLU A 91 -21.16 -13.19 22.54
CA GLU A 91 -22.21 -13.86 21.77
C GLU A 91 -22.54 -13.12 20.46
N SER A 92 -22.21 -11.83 20.36
CA SER A 92 -22.47 -11.01 19.17
C SER A 92 -21.42 -11.15 18.06
N PHE A 93 -20.25 -11.75 18.35
CA PHE A 93 -19.12 -11.87 17.41
C PHE A 93 -18.62 -13.31 17.28
N LEU A 94 -19.53 -14.29 17.37
CA LEU A 94 -19.17 -15.71 17.38
C LEU A 94 -18.38 -16.12 16.13
N ALA A 95 -18.80 -15.64 14.95
CA ALA A 95 -18.13 -15.97 13.68
C ALA A 95 -16.70 -15.42 13.64
N GLU A 96 -16.50 -14.15 13.97
CA GLU A 96 -15.20 -13.50 14.01
C GLU A 96 -14.29 -14.13 15.05
N ILE A 97 -14.84 -14.57 16.19
CA ILE A 97 -14.09 -15.31 17.22
C ILE A 97 -13.62 -16.67 16.67
N GLU A 98 -14.45 -17.40 15.92
CA GLU A 98 -14.04 -18.67 15.29
C GLU A 98 -12.97 -18.48 14.20
N GLU A 99 -13.00 -17.37 13.48
CA GLU A 99 -11.92 -16.99 12.55
C GLU A 99 -10.64 -16.64 13.30
N LEU A 100 -10.75 -15.84 14.37
CA LEU A 100 -9.61 -15.41 15.18
C LEU A 100 -8.90 -16.58 15.87
N LYS A 101 -9.62 -17.64 16.24
CA LYS A 101 -9.04 -18.90 16.76
C LYS A 101 -8.11 -19.60 15.75
N LYS A 102 -8.37 -19.42 14.45
CA LYS A 102 -7.58 -20.01 13.36
C LYS A 102 -6.52 -19.04 12.83
N TRP A 103 -6.62 -17.76 13.20
CA TRP A 103 -5.75 -16.70 12.71
C TRP A 103 -4.30 -16.93 13.11
N LYS A 104 -3.39 -16.63 12.17
CA LYS A 104 -1.95 -16.59 12.38
C LYS A 104 -1.41 -15.33 11.72
N LEU A 105 -0.27 -14.86 12.21
CA LEU A 105 0.43 -13.72 11.60
C LEU A 105 0.73 -14.06 10.12
N PRO A 106 0.23 -13.26 9.15
CA PRO A 106 0.30 -13.62 7.73
C PRO A 106 1.61 -13.16 7.06
N PHE A 107 2.67 -12.94 7.84
CA PHE A 107 3.94 -12.41 7.34
C PHE A 107 5.06 -13.38 7.67
N ASP A 108 5.73 -13.87 6.62
CA ASP A 108 6.89 -14.75 6.66
C ASP A 108 8.19 -14.04 6.22
N THR A 109 8.07 -12.80 5.77
CA THR A 109 9.14 -12.00 5.19
C THR A 109 9.16 -10.60 5.77
N GLU A 110 10.34 -9.97 5.80
CA GLU A 110 10.54 -8.66 6.43
C GLU A 110 10.93 -7.58 5.44
N GLY A 111 10.22 -6.46 5.45
CA GLY A 111 10.60 -5.23 4.74
C GLY A 111 10.67 -5.30 3.21
N ILE A 112 10.45 -6.47 2.59
CA ILE A 112 10.47 -6.69 1.15
C ILE A 112 9.24 -6.10 0.47
N LEU A 113 9.38 -5.75 -0.81
CA LEU A 113 8.26 -5.30 -1.64
C LEU A 113 7.22 -6.44 -1.78
N THR A 114 5.94 -6.13 -1.61
CA THR A 114 4.88 -7.11 -1.83
C THR A 114 4.46 -7.13 -3.31
N ALA A 115 3.72 -8.18 -3.71
CA ALA A 115 3.09 -8.22 -5.03
C ALA A 115 2.17 -7.01 -5.28
N GLU A 116 1.51 -6.51 -4.23
CA GLU A 116 0.74 -5.27 -4.29
C GLU A 116 1.63 -4.07 -4.62
N GLY A 117 2.75 -3.90 -3.91
CA GLY A 117 3.68 -2.80 -4.16
C GLY A 117 4.28 -2.83 -5.56
N GLY A 118 4.52 -4.02 -6.12
CA GLY A 118 4.92 -4.19 -7.51
C GLY A 118 3.84 -3.67 -8.48
N ARG A 119 2.59 -4.12 -8.31
CA ARG A 119 1.45 -3.67 -9.15
C ARG A 119 1.22 -2.16 -9.06
N GLU A 120 1.27 -1.59 -7.85
CA GLU A 120 1.10 -0.15 -7.64
C GLU A 120 2.08 0.67 -8.50
N LEU A 121 3.34 0.24 -8.56
CA LEU A 121 4.39 0.95 -9.29
C LEU A 121 4.31 0.73 -10.79
N SER A 122 4.03 -0.50 -11.23
CA SER A 122 3.81 -0.79 -12.65
C SER A 122 2.60 0.00 -13.18
N SER A 123 1.48 0.02 -12.45
CA SER A 123 0.30 0.79 -12.84
C SER A 123 0.54 2.29 -12.81
N LEU A 124 1.26 2.82 -11.81
CA LEU A 124 1.67 4.23 -11.78
C LEU A 124 2.53 4.60 -13.00
N ALA A 125 3.46 3.73 -13.38
CA ALA A 125 4.30 3.91 -14.56
C ALA A 125 3.48 3.94 -15.85
N SER A 126 2.58 2.96 -16.05
CA SER A 126 1.75 2.91 -17.25
C SER A 126 0.86 4.16 -17.38
N ARG A 127 0.28 4.64 -16.26
CA ARG A 127 -0.47 5.90 -16.27
C ARG A 127 0.42 7.11 -16.55
N THR A 128 1.63 7.14 -16.01
CA THR A 128 2.61 8.20 -16.29
C THR A 128 2.97 8.25 -17.78
N LYS A 129 3.20 7.10 -18.40
CA LYS A 129 3.42 6.98 -19.85
C LYS A 129 2.23 7.50 -20.65
N ALA A 130 1.01 7.10 -20.28
CA ALA A 130 -0.21 7.56 -20.96
C ALA A 130 -0.42 9.08 -20.87
N ARG A 131 -0.05 9.71 -19.74
CA ARG A 131 -0.16 11.17 -19.56
C ARG A 131 0.93 11.97 -20.30
N PHE A 132 2.08 11.36 -20.57
CA PHE A 132 3.23 12.01 -21.19
C PHE A 132 3.81 11.16 -22.34
N PRO A 133 3.01 10.82 -23.36
CA PRO A 133 3.41 9.85 -24.39
C PRO A 133 4.64 10.30 -25.19
N THR A 134 4.82 11.61 -25.40
CA THR A 134 5.97 12.17 -26.10
C THR A 134 7.28 12.08 -25.31
N LEU A 135 7.22 11.96 -23.99
CA LEU A 135 8.39 11.76 -23.14
C LEU A 135 8.74 10.29 -22.94
N PHE A 136 7.80 9.38 -23.20
CA PHE A 136 7.95 7.94 -23.04
C PHE A 136 7.52 7.19 -24.30
N PRO A 137 8.17 7.44 -25.46
CA PRO A 137 7.94 6.67 -26.68
C PRO A 137 8.23 5.18 -26.48
N GLU A 138 7.85 4.37 -27.46
CA GLU A 138 8.13 2.93 -27.43
C GLU A 138 9.64 2.64 -27.31
N GLY A 139 9.97 1.68 -26.46
CA GLY A 139 11.34 1.24 -26.24
C GLY A 139 12.11 2.05 -25.18
N TYR A 140 12.94 1.33 -24.43
CA TYR A 140 13.85 1.92 -23.46
C TYR A 140 15.14 2.41 -24.12
N SER A 141 15.64 3.57 -23.68
CA SER A 141 16.95 4.09 -24.08
C SER A 141 17.78 4.53 -22.87
N LYS A 142 18.93 3.88 -22.67
CA LYS A 142 19.86 4.18 -21.57
C LYS A 142 20.48 5.58 -21.63
N THR A 143 20.41 6.26 -22.78
CA THR A 143 20.92 7.63 -22.94
C THR A 143 19.86 8.70 -22.64
N HIS A 144 18.58 8.33 -22.65
CA HIS A 144 17.46 9.26 -22.43
C HIS A 144 16.87 9.15 -21.02
N TYR A 145 16.92 7.95 -20.41
CA TYR A 145 16.35 7.71 -19.09
C TYR A 145 17.43 7.34 -18.08
N TYR A 146 17.35 7.99 -16.93
CA TYR A 146 18.25 7.73 -15.82
C TYR A 146 17.45 7.38 -14.57
N PHE A 147 17.59 6.14 -14.11
CA PHE A 147 16.91 5.60 -12.93
C PHE A 147 17.90 5.48 -11.78
N ARG A 148 17.49 5.93 -10.60
CA ARG A 148 18.24 5.77 -9.35
C ARG A 148 17.33 5.22 -8.27
N HIS A 149 17.91 4.44 -7.38
CA HIS A 149 17.27 3.97 -6.15
C HIS A 149 18.29 4.03 -5.00
N THR A 150 17.81 3.98 -3.77
CA THR A 150 18.67 3.76 -2.60
C THR A 150 19.07 2.28 -2.48
N ASP A 151 19.99 1.95 -1.60
CA ASP A 151 20.56 0.59 -1.49
C ASP A 151 19.58 -0.47 -0.94
N ALA A 152 18.42 -0.06 -0.44
CA ALA A 152 17.43 -1.00 0.05
C ALA A 152 16.82 -1.85 -1.08
N GLU A 153 16.73 -3.17 -0.87
CA GLU A 153 16.12 -4.14 -1.81
C GLU A 153 14.75 -3.66 -2.30
N ARG A 154 13.86 -3.28 -1.39
CA ARG A 154 12.52 -2.76 -1.73
C ARG A 154 12.55 -1.57 -2.68
N THR A 155 13.55 -0.69 -2.61
CA THR A 155 13.65 0.47 -3.52
C THR A 155 14.22 0.07 -4.87
N GLN A 156 15.12 -0.91 -4.92
CA GLN A 156 15.57 -1.50 -6.18
C GLN A 156 14.43 -2.24 -6.88
N SER A 157 13.71 -3.11 -6.17
CA SER A 157 12.54 -3.83 -6.69
C SER A 157 11.43 -2.87 -7.13
N SER A 158 11.24 -1.78 -6.39
CA SER A 158 10.31 -0.71 -6.79
C SER A 158 10.72 -0.04 -8.11
N ALA A 159 12.00 0.33 -8.23
CA ALA A 159 12.51 0.92 -9.47
C ALA A 159 12.33 -0.02 -10.66
N ARG A 160 12.59 -1.32 -10.49
CA ARG A 160 12.38 -2.34 -11.54
C ARG A 160 10.92 -2.42 -11.98
N ASN A 161 9.96 -2.50 -11.05
CA ASN A 161 8.53 -2.56 -11.39
C ASN A 161 8.06 -1.26 -12.08
N PHE A 162 8.53 -0.10 -11.63
CA PHE A 162 8.20 1.17 -12.29
C PHE A 162 8.79 1.23 -13.72
N THR A 163 10.06 0.84 -13.91
CA THR A 163 10.66 0.78 -15.25
C THR A 163 9.96 -0.24 -16.15
N PHE A 164 9.55 -1.38 -15.60
CA PHE A 164 8.75 -2.38 -16.32
C PHE A 164 7.41 -1.80 -16.77
N GLY A 165 6.67 -1.09 -15.92
CA GLY A 165 5.41 -0.46 -16.33
C GLY A 165 5.55 0.66 -17.39
N LEU A 166 6.76 1.21 -17.58
CA LEU A 166 7.05 2.19 -18.64
C LEU A 166 7.39 1.51 -19.98
N PHE A 167 8.19 0.43 -19.96
CA PHE A 167 8.85 -0.10 -21.17
C PHE A 167 8.75 -1.62 -21.39
N GLY A 168 8.22 -2.36 -20.43
CA GLY A 168 8.06 -3.82 -20.47
C GLY A 168 6.67 -4.26 -20.92
#